data_AF-A0A1X2GYU1-F1
#
_entry.id   AF-A0A1X2GYU1-F1
#
_cell.length_a   1.000
_cell.length_b   1.000
_cell.length_c   1.000
_cell.angle_alpha   90.00
_cell.angle_beta   90.00
_cell.angle_gamma   90.00
#
_symmetry.space_group_name_H-M   'P 1'
#
loop_
_entity.id
_entity.type
_entity.pdbx_description
1 polymer ?
#
loop_
_entity_poly.entity_id
_entity_poly.type
_entity_poly.pdbx_seq_one_letter_code
_entity_poly.pdbx_strand_id
1 'polypeptide(L)'
;VTKEQALCMLYCEDYTEDNAATLQKRLNDVEDFELCYRDDPTDPVLVSKRKLFCNPFRYHRYASSSHMCAAKEDLSDATLTEMVKDFLNEVFLQENPHNDTYKCEKITVTEIQAAVSRYTAIFDDKSPLFFAQWCSKVKLDLSRAAVGRKIGKGTDGKKVRYRALYTLNPKLHGKTPTIL
;
A
#
# COMPACT_ATOMS: atom_id res chain seq x y z
N VAL A 1 -7.23 16.96 10.24
CA VAL A 1 -8.44 17.35 9.49
C VAL A 1 -9.37 16.15 9.46
N THR A 2 -10.59 16.27 9.98
CA THR A 2 -11.60 15.20 9.91
C THR A 2 -12.33 15.21 8.57
N LYS A 3 -13.12 14.17 8.29
CA LYS A 3 -13.95 14.10 7.08
C LYS A 3 -14.92 15.29 6.99
N GLU A 4 -15.52 15.66 8.11
CA GLU A 4 -16.48 16.75 8.22
C GLU A 4 -15.81 18.11 7.98
N GLN A 5 -14.61 18.31 8.54
CA GLN A 5 -13.80 19.50 8.29
C GLN A 5 -13.36 19.61 6.84
N ALA A 6 -12.86 18.51 6.27
CA ALA A 6 -12.46 18.44 4.86
C ALA A 6 -13.62 18.68 3.91
N LEU A 7 -14.81 18.22 4.27
CA LEU A 7 -16.00 18.43 3.48
C LEU A 7 -16.38 19.91 3.44
N CYS A 8 -16.30 20.62 4.58
CA CYS A 8 -16.49 22.07 4.62
C CYS A 8 -15.43 22.80 3.78
N MET A 9 -14.15 22.39 3.88
CA MET A 9 -13.06 22.94 3.05
C MET A 9 -13.31 22.75 1.55
N LEU A 10 -13.76 21.57 1.11
CA LEU A 10 -14.06 21.28 -0.30
C LEU A 10 -15.10 22.23 -0.89
N TYR A 11 -16.12 22.57 -0.10
CA TYR A 11 -17.20 23.47 -0.50
C TYR A 11 -16.94 24.94 -0.12
N CYS A 12 -15.76 25.26 0.44
CA CYS A 12 -15.38 26.58 0.92
C CYS A 12 -16.36 27.17 1.95
N GLU A 13 -16.91 26.32 2.81
CA GLU A 13 -17.84 26.69 3.89
C GLU A 13 -17.11 26.66 5.24
N ASP A 14 -17.58 27.49 6.18
CA ASP A 14 -17.11 27.42 7.57
C ASP A 14 -17.57 26.11 8.23
N TYR A 15 -16.70 25.55 9.06
CA TYR A 15 -17.02 24.32 9.80
C TYR A 15 -18.07 24.60 10.89
N THR A 16 -19.25 24.02 10.68
CA THR A 16 -20.32 23.85 11.67
C THR A 16 -20.92 22.46 11.53
N GLU A 17 -21.54 21.91 12.58
CA GLU A 17 -22.17 20.58 12.51
C GLU A 17 -23.30 20.54 11.47
N ASP A 18 -24.08 21.62 11.36
CA ASP A 18 -25.17 21.76 10.40
C ASP A 18 -24.66 21.80 8.95
N ASN A 19 -23.59 22.55 8.69
CA ASN A 19 -22.95 22.60 7.39
C ASN A 19 -22.39 21.23 7.01
N ALA A 20 -21.65 20.58 7.92
CA ALA A 20 -21.09 19.26 7.70
C ALA A 20 -22.19 18.22 7.38
N ALA A 21 -23.29 18.21 8.13
CA ALA A 21 -24.41 17.28 7.90
C ALA A 21 -25.10 17.54 6.55
N THR A 22 -25.28 18.80 6.18
CA THR A 22 -25.89 19.19 4.90
C THR A 22 -25.00 18.80 3.73
N LEU A 23 -23.71 19.09 3.81
CA LEU A 23 -22.74 18.75 2.77
C LEU A 23 -22.54 17.23 2.67
N GLN A 24 -22.65 16.49 3.77
CA GLN A 24 -22.51 15.02 3.74
C GLN A 24 -23.66 14.36 3.00
N LYS A 25 -24.88 14.91 3.12
CA LYS A 25 -26.02 14.49 2.29
C LYS A 25 -25.75 14.76 0.80
N ARG A 26 -25.28 15.96 0.46
CA ARG A 26 -24.91 16.31 -0.92
C ARG A 26 -23.83 15.39 -1.49
N LEU A 27 -22.83 15.02 -0.69
CA LEU A 27 -21.80 14.06 -1.11
C LEU A 27 -22.40 12.66 -1.39
N ASN A 28 -23.34 12.22 -0.55
CA ASN A 28 -23.99 10.91 -0.71
C ASN A 28 -24.92 10.87 -1.94
N ASP A 29 -25.49 12.01 -2.34
CA ASP A 29 -26.33 12.13 -3.54
C ASP A 29 -25.52 11.98 -4.83
N VAL A 30 -24.22 12.29 -4.80
CA VAL A 30 -23.29 12.06 -5.92
C VAL A 30 -22.70 10.65 -5.79
N GLU A 31 -23.47 9.68 -6.29
CA GLU A 31 -23.06 8.27 -6.30
C GLU A 31 -21.68 8.10 -6.98
N ASP A 32 -20.93 7.08 -6.57
CA ASP A 32 -19.60 6.75 -7.08
C ASP A 32 -18.44 7.71 -6.80
N PHE A 33 -18.60 8.73 -5.96
CA PHE A 33 -17.48 9.56 -5.51
C PHE A 33 -17.16 9.39 -4.03
N GLU A 34 -15.90 9.65 -3.68
CA GLU A 34 -15.41 9.65 -2.30
C GLU A 34 -14.56 10.91 -2.07
N LEU A 35 -14.71 11.48 -0.87
CA LEU A 35 -13.89 12.58 -0.39
C LEU A 35 -12.55 12.03 0.14
N CYS A 36 -11.45 12.55 -0.40
CA CYS A 36 -10.11 12.12 -0.05
C CYS A 36 -9.11 13.27 -0.18
N TYR A 37 -7.85 13.02 0.17
CA TYR A 37 -6.72 13.94 -0.06
C TYR A 37 -5.57 13.20 -0.71
N ARG A 38 -4.60 13.95 -1.25
CA ARG A 38 -3.37 13.40 -1.82
C ARG A 38 -2.21 13.55 -0.84
N ASP A 39 -1.55 14.70 -0.90
CA ASP A 39 -0.33 14.96 -0.14
C ASP A 39 -0.64 15.89 1.06
N ASP A 40 -1.65 16.75 0.93
CA ASP A 40 -2.06 17.73 1.92
C ASP A 40 -3.51 17.48 2.39
N PRO A 41 -3.75 17.16 3.66
CA PRO A 41 -5.10 16.95 4.19
C PRO A 41 -5.95 18.22 4.25
N THR A 42 -5.40 19.41 3.99
CA THR A 42 -6.14 20.67 3.86
C THR A 42 -6.57 20.98 2.42
N ASP A 43 -6.16 20.17 1.44
CA ASP A 43 -6.56 20.25 0.03
C ASP A 43 -7.44 19.04 -0.37
N PRO A 44 -8.72 19.04 0.04
CA PRO A 44 -9.63 17.93 -0.23
C PRO A 44 -9.97 17.81 -1.71
N VAL A 45 -10.07 16.57 -2.18
CA VAL A 45 -10.44 16.22 -3.55
C VAL A 45 -11.58 15.21 -3.60
N LEU A 46 -12.46 15.38 -4.59
CA LEU A 46 -13.49 14.41 -4.93
C LEU A 46 -12.96 13.44 -5.98
N VAL A 47 -12.97 12.15 -5.68
CA VAL A 47 -12.43 11.13 -6.59
C VAL A 47 -13.43 10.03 -6.78
N SER A 48 -13.62 9.59 -8.02
CA SER A 48 -14.48 8.45 -8.30
C SER A 48 -13.96 7.22 -7.56
N LYS A 49 -14.85 6.43 -6.95
CA LYS A 49 -14.53 5.16 -6.28
C LYS A 49 -13.70 4.24 -7.17
N ARG A 50 -13.97 4.19 -8.49
CA ARG A 50 -13.15 3.45 -9.45
C ARG A 50 -11.69 3.89 -9.46
N LYS A 51 -11.41 5.20 -9.56
CA LYS A 51 -10.03 5.73 -9.48
C LYS A 51 -9.39 5.49 -8.12
N LEU A 52 -10.16 5.58 -7.05
CA LEU A 52 -9.72 5.27 -5.70
C LEU A 52 -9.30 3.79 -5.60
N PHE A 53 -10.09 2.86 -6.14
CA PHE A 53 -9.75 1.43 -6.16
C PHE A 53 -8.62 1.08 -7.13
N CYS A 54 -8.50 1.78 -8.28
CA CYS A 54 -7.39 1.58 -9.22
C CYS A 54 -6.05 2.17 -8.75
N ASN A 55 -6.09 3.00 -7.70
CA ASN A 55 -4.92 3.61 -7.10
C ASN A 55 -5.20 3.99 -5.62
N PRO A 56 -5.29 3.00 -4.72
CA PRO A 56 -5.62 3.24 -3.32
C PRO A 56 -4.53 4.00 -2.57
N PHE A 57 -3.35 4.18 -3.18
CA PHE A 57 -2.18 4.81 -2.56
C PHE A 57 -2.03 6.30 -2.87
N ARG A 58 -2.65 6.78 -3.95
CA ARG A 58 -2.63 8.22 -4.31
C ARG A 58 -3.64 9.04 -3.52
N TYR A 59 -4.64 8.37 -2.96
CA TYR A 59 -5.82 9.00 -2.40
C TYR A 59 -6.07 8.44 -1.01
N HIS A 60 -5.91 9.29 0.00
CA HIS A 60 -6.09 8.95 1.40
C HIS A 60 -7.49 9.39 1.86
N ARG A 61 -8.19 8.52 2.57
CA ARG A 61 -9.52 8.84 3.12
C ARG A 61 -9.36 9.62 4.43
N TYR A 62 -10.26 10.57 4.66
CA TYR A 62 -10.37 11.24 5.94
C TYR A 62 -11.04 10.33 6.98
N ALA A 63 -10.58 10.40 8.23
CA ALA A 63 -11.26 9.78 9.36
C ALA A 63 -12.56 10.54 9.67
N SER A 64 -13.65 9.82 9.95
CA SER A 64 -14.87 10.47 10.43
C SER A 64 -14.74 10.90 11.89
N SER A 65 -15.50 11.92 12.27
CA SER A 65 -15.62 12.42 13.64
C SER A 65 -15.98 11.31 14.64
N SER A 66 -16.83 10.36 14.26
CA SER A 66 -17.20 9.19 15.07
C SER A 66 -16.04 8.23 15.37
N HIS A 67 -14.92 8.34 14.65
CA HIS A 67 -13.70 7.55 14.84
C HIS A 67 -12.57 8.34 15.52
N MET A 68 -12.80 9.58 15.95
CA MET A 68 -11.78 10.37 16.66
C MET A 68 -11.55 9.93 18.12
N CYS A 69 -12.38 9.02 18.66
CA CYS A 69 -12.08 8.29 19.90
C CYS A 69 -11.17 7.06 19.69
N ALA A 70 -10.72 6.77 18.46
CA ALA A 70 -9.86 5.62 18.15
C ALA A 70 -8.49 6.02 17.57
N ALA A 71 -8.00 7.23 17.86
CA ALA A 71 -6.59 7.54 17.65
C ALA A 71 -5.76 6.76 18.68
N LYS A 72 -5.07 5.71 18.19
CA LYS A 72 -4.41 4.60 18.90
C LYS A 72 -5.30 3.40 19.25
N GLU A 73 -6.01 2.84 18.29
CA GLU A 73 -5.93 1.37 18.23
C GLU A 73 -4.60 1.07 17.53
N ASP A 74 -3.62 0.56 18.29
CA ASP A 74 -2.50 -0.16 17.70
C ASP A 74 -3.11 -1.14 16.70
N LEU A 75 -2.89 -0.91 15.40
CA LEU A 75 -3.16 -1.94 14.39
C LEU A 75 -2.47 -3.17 14.91
N SER A 76 -3.24 -4.18 15.33
CA SER A 76 -2.63 -5.34 15.96
C SER A 76 -1.54 -5.90 15.04
N ASP A 77 -0.47 -6.44 15.61
CA ASP A 77 0.61 -7.06 14.83
C ASP A 77 0.06 -8.05 13.78
N ALA A 78 -1.06 -8.70 14.08
CA ALA A 78 -1.79 -9.57 13.17
C ALA A 78 -2.36 -8.81 11.96
N THR A 79 -3.05 -7.69 12.16
CA THR A 79 -3.62 -6.88 11.08
C THR A 79 -2.54 -6.31 10.17
N LEU A 80 -1.46 -5.77 10.74
CA LEU A 80 -0.34 -5.25 9.96
C LEU A 80 0.36 -6.36 9.18
N THR A 81 0.50 -7.54 9.79
CA THR A 81 1.03 -8.74 9.15
C THR A 81 0.18 -9.16 7.94
N GLU A 82 -1.15 -9.16 8.05
CA GLU A 82 -2.02 -9.48 6.90
C GLU A 82 -1.88 -8.45 5.77
N MET A 83 -1.86 -7.15 6.08
CA MET A 83 -1.67 -6.11 5.07
C MET A 83 -0.34 -6.26 4.30
N VAL A 84 0.73 -6.63 5.00
CA VAL A 84 2.04 -6.88 4.37
C VAL A 84 2.00 -8.12 3.47
N LYS A 85 1.24 -9.16 3.85
CA LYS A 85 1.06 -10.34 3.00
C LYS A 85 0.31 -9.99 1.73
N ASP A 86 -0.79 -9.25 1.85
CA ASP A 86 -1.60 -8.82 0.70
C ASP A 86 -0.75 -8.00 -0.28
N PHE A 87 0.01 -7.04 0.24
CA PHE A 87 0.96 -6.26 -0.56
C PHE A 87 1.97 -7.15 -1.29
N LEU A 88 2.58 -8.10 -0.58
CA LEU A 88 3.59 -8.99 -1.15
C LEU A 88 3.01 -9.89 -2.24
N ASN A 89 1.81 -10.42 -2.05
CA ASN A 89 1.13 -11.25 -3.03
C ASN A 89 0.64 -10.44 -4.24
N GLU A 90 0.27 -9.17 -4.05
CA GLU A 90 -0.13 -8.30 -5.17
C GLU A 90 1.06 -7.86 -6.02
N VAL A 91 2.19 -7.52 -5.39
CA VAL A 91 3.37 -6.96 -6.08
C VAL A 91 4.27 -8.05 -6.68
N PHE A 92 4.36 -9.21 -6.05
CA PHE A 92 5.30 -10.27 -6.40
C PHE A 92 4.59 -11.59 -6.70
N LEU A 93 4.24 -11.79 -7.97
CA LEU A 93 3.53 -12.97 -8.42
C LEU A 93 4.51 -14.09 -8.83
N GLN A 94 4.17 -15.32 -8.44
CA GLN A 94 4.89 -16.51 -8.90
C GLN A 94 4.55 -16.86 -10.36
N GLU A 95 3.29 -16.68 -10.75
CA GLU A 95 2.76 -17.08 -12.05
C GLU A 95 2.50 -15.86 -12.94
N ASN A 96 2.42 -16.09 -14.24
CA ASN A 96 2.15 -15.02 -15.19
C ASN A 96 0.68 -14.59 -15.07
N PRO A 97 0.39 -13.33 -14.75
CA PRO A 97 -0.99 -12.84 -14.68
C PRO A 97 -1.63 -12.59 -16.07
N HIS A 98 -0.92 -12.90 -17.16
CA HIS A 98 -1.36 -12.74 -18.55
C HIS A 98 -1.77 -11.31 -18.93
N ASN A 99 -1.13 -10.32 -18.33
CA ASN A 99 -1.29 -8.90 -18.63
C ASN A 99 0.07 -8.21 -18.76
N ASP A 100 0.06 -6.94 -19.16
CA ASP A 100 1.25 -6.11 -19.37
C ASP A 100 1.65 -5.29 -18.13
N THR A 101 0.89 -5.40 -17.04
CA THR A 101 1.15 -4.65 -15.80
C THR A 101 2.30 -5.24 -15.00
N TYR A 102 2.63 -6.51 -15.23
CA TYR A 102 3.74 -7.20 -14.58
C TYR A 102 4.86 -7.56 -15.56
N LYS A 103 6.09 -7.57 -15.04
CA LYS A 103 7.27 -7.95 -15.78
C LYS A 103 7.98 -9.09 -15.06
N CYS A 104 8.37 -10.12 -15.81
CA CYS A 104 9.16 -11.21 -15.24
C CYS A 104 10.60 -10.74 -14.98
N GLU A 105 11.01 -10.73 -13.72
CA GLU A 105 12.32 -10.25 -13.27
C GLU A 105 12.99 -11.22 -12.29
N LYS A 106 14.33 -11.20 -12.28
CA LYS A 106 15.15 -12.01 -11.37
C LYS A 106 15.49 -11.22 -10.12
N ILE A 107 14.61 -11.31 -9.13
CA ILE A 107 14.68 -10.53 -7.90
C ILE A 107 15.23 -11.35 -6.72
N THR A 108 16.02 -10.72 -5.87
CA THR A 108 16.61 -11.29 -4.66
C THR A 108 15.73 -11.01 -3.46
N VAL A 109 15.87 -11.82 -2.40
CA VAL A 109 15.18 -11.60 -1.12
C VAL A 109 15.49 -10.21 -0.55
N THR A 110 16.72 -9.73 -0.70
CA THR A 110 17.15 -8.40 -0.25
C THR A 110 16.42 -7.28 -1.00
N GLU A 111 16.24 -7.42 -2.31
CA GLU A 111 15.48 -6.46 -3.12
C GLU A 111 13.99 -6.46 -2.74
N ILE A 112 13.39 -7.63 -2.47
CA ILE A 112 12.00 -7.73 -2.00
C ILE A 112 11.86 -7.07 -0.62
N GLN A 113 12.74 -7.40 0.33
CA GLN A 113 12.71 -6.78 1.66
C GLN A 113 12.85 -5.25 1.55
N ALA A 114 13.81 -4.76 0.77
CA ALA A 114 14.01 -3.33 0.57
C ALA A 114 12.82 -2.63 -0.09
N ALA A 115 12.02 -3.34 -0.89
CA ALA A 115 10.78 -2.81 -1.44
C ALA A 115 9.68 -2.70 -0.36
N VAL A 116 9.56 -3.71 0.51
CA VAL A 116 8.56 -3.75 1.59
C VAL A 116 8.92 -2.81 2.74
N SER A 117 10.21 -2.67 3.09
CA SER A 117 10.69 -1.81 4.18
C SER A 117 10.52 -0.32 3.92
N ARG A 118 10.31 0.11 2.67
CA ARG A 118 9.89 1.50 2.38
C ARG A 118 8.52 1.82 2.96
N TYR A 119 7.79 0.76 3.24
CA TYR A 119 6.42 0.79 3.59
C TYR A 119 6.31 0.35 5.04
N THR A 120 6.92 -0.72 5.54
CA THR A 120 6.67 -1.13 6.93
C THR A 120 7.92 -1.12 7.80
N ALA A 121 7.76 -0.72 9.05
CA ALA A 121 8.79 -0.83 10.08
C ALA A 121 8.94 -2.27 10.66
N ILE A 122 8.07 -3.24 10.32
CA ILE A 122 8.14 -4.62 10.84
C ILE A 122 9.52 -5.25 10.63
N PHE A 123 10.16 -4.90 9.51
CA PHE A 123 11.43 -5.49 9.11
C PHE A 123 12.63 -4.59 9.38
N ASP A 124 12.44 -3.51 10.15
CA ASP A 124 13.53 -2.66 10.59
C ASP A 124 14.49 -3.47 11.46
N ASP A 125 15.78 -3.28 11.20
CA ASP A 125 16.88 -4.03 11.81
C ASP A 125 16.83 -5.56 11.61
N LYS A 126 15.92 -6.07 10.76
CA LYS A 126 15.86 -7.51 10.45
C LYS A 126 16.74 -7.84 9.25
N SER A 127 17.47 -8.95 9.36
CA SER A 127 18.30 -9.42 8.25
C SER A 127 17.44 -9.97 7.10
N PRO A 128 17.95 -9.99 5.85
CA PRO A 128 17.29 -10.67 4.73
C PRO A 128 17.00 -12.15 4.98
N LEU A 129 17.81 -12.81 5.81
CA LEU A 129 17.57 -14.18 6.21
C LEU A 129 16.31 -14.31 7.07
N PHE A 130 16.14 -13.41 8.05
CA PHE A 130 14.94 -13.36 8.88
C PHE A 130 13.69 -13.13 8.01
N PHE A 131 13.75 -12.17 7.10
CA PHE A 131 12.67 -11.88 6.17
C PHE A 131 12.29 -13.10 5.31
N ALA A 132 13.27 -13.82 4.75
CA ALA A 132 13.01 -15.04 3.97
C ALA A 132 12.34 -16.15 4.80
N GLN A 133 12.79 -16.33 6.05
CA GLN A 133 12.19 -17.30 6.98
C GLN A 133 10.76 -16.91 7.32
N TRP A 134 10.51 -15.62 7.57
CA TRP A 134 9.18 -15.10 7.82
C TRP A 134 8.25 -15.35 6.62
N CYS A 135 8.67 -15.01 5.40
CA CYS A 135 7.89 -15.26 4.17
C CYS A 135 7.50 -16.73 4.01
N SER A 136 8.39 -17.65 4.39
CA SER A 136 8.15 -19.08 4.35
C SER A 136 7.18 -19.52 5.45
N LYS A 137 7.32 -18.98 6.66
CA LYS A 137 6.46 -19.26 7.82
C LYS A 137 5.02 -18.80 7.55
N VAL A 138 4.85 -17.62 6.95
CA VAL A 138 3.53 -17.08 6.58
C VAL A 138 3.00 -17.61 5.25
N LYS A 139 3.72 -18.54 4.61
CA LYS A 139 3.33 -19.26 3.39
C LYS A 139 3.02 -18.34 2.19
N LEU A 140 3.81 -17.27 2.00
CA LEU A 140 3.67 -16.41 0.83
C LEU A 140 3.98 -17.15 -0.47
N ASP A 141 3.22 -16.87 -1.53
CA ASP A 141 3.36 -17.55 -2.82
C ASP A 141 4.72 -17.28 -3.48
N LEU A 142 5.29 -16.09 -3.28
CA LEU A 142 6.66 -15.78 -3.71
C LEU A 142 7.69 -16.78 -3.17
N SER A 143 7.44 -17.41 -2.02
CA SER A 143 8.34 -18.39 -1.41
C SER A 143 8.34 -19.74 -2.13
N ARG A 144 7.32 -20.00 -2.96
CA ARG A 144 7.16 -21.24 -3.74
C ARG A 144 7.81 -21.16 -5.12
N ALA A 145 8.12 -19.95 -5.61
CA ALA A 145 8.79 -19.76 -6.89
C ALA A 145 10.15 -20.49 -6.98
N ALA A 146 10.58 -20.83 -8.20
CA ALA A 146 11.86 -21.50 -8.39
C ALA A 146 13.04 -20.60 -7.95
N VAL A 147 13.99 -21.18 -7.20
CA VAL A 147 15.17 -20.45 -6.71
C VAL A 147 16.35 -20.70 -7.66
N GLY A 148 16.85 -19.61 -8.25
CA GLY A 148 18.08 -19.60 -9.03
C GLY A 148 19.29 -19.07 -8.23
N ARG A 149 20.50 -19.25 -8.78
CA ARG A 149 21.73 -18.62 -8.27
C ARG A 149 22.39 -17.80 -9.38
N LYS A 150 22.73 -16.55 -9.11
CA LYS A 150 23.51 -15.68 -10.02
C LYS A 150 24.72 -15.10 -9.28
N ILE A 151 25.81 -14.83 -9.99
CA ILE A 151 26.93 -14.07 -9.41
C ILE A 151 26.45 -12.61 -9.29
N GLY A 152 26.50 -12.03 -8.10
CA GLY A 152 26.10 -10.63 -7.90
C GLY A 152 27.09 -9.69 -8.59
N LYS A 153 26.60 -8.66 -9.29
CA LYS A 153 27.48 -7.56 -9.72
C LYS A 153 27.98 -6.84 -8.46
N GLY A 154 29.30 -6.78 -8.26
CA GLY A 154 29.92 -6.12 -7.10
C GLY A 154 30.12 -6.99 -5.85
N THR A 155 29.79 -8.29 -5.91
CA THR A 155 30.19 -9.25 -4.87
C THR A 155 31.33 -10.09 -5.40
N ASP A 156 32.44 -10.21 -4.66
CA ASP A 156 33.68 -10.95 -4.99
C ASP A 156 33.46 -12.43 -5.38
N GLY A 157 32.82 -12.68 -6.52
CA GLY A 157 32.41 -14.02 -6.96
C GLY A 157 31.30 -14.69 -6.13
N LYS A 158 30.77 -14.07 -5.06
CA LYS A 158 29.73 -14.70 -4.23
C LYS A 158 28.42 -14.87 -5.02
N LYS A 159 27.90 -16.11 -5.01
CA LYS A 159 26.64 -16.47 -5.67
C LYS A 159 25.46 -16.03 -4.79
N VAL A 160 24.61 -15.15 -5.30
CA VAL A 160 23.40 -14.66 -4.64
C VAL A 160 22.20 -15.46 -5.15
N ARG A 161 21.28 -15.82 -4.24
CA ARG A 161 20.03 -16.50 -4.57
C ARG A 161 19.01 -15.50 -5.08
N TYR A 162 18.31 -15.85 -6.16
CA TYR A 162 17.22 -15.05 -6.71
C TYR A 162 16.01 -15.94 -6.99
N ARG A 163 14.85 -15.31 -7.17
CA ARG A 163 13.62 -15.92 -7.66
C ARG A 163 13.23 -15.22 -8.96
N ALA A 164 12.72 -15.97 -9.92
CA ALA A 164 12.07 -15.38 -11.08
C ALA A 164 10.62 -15.12 -10.70
N LEU A 165 10.24 -13.85 -10.59
CA LEU A 165 8.91 -13.41 -10.19
C LEU A 165 8.38 -12.40 -11.19
N TYR A 166 7.06 -12.35 -11.34
CA TYR A 166 6.38 -11.28 -12.06
C TYR A 166 6.23 -10.11 -11.07
N THR A 167 6.98 -9.05 -11.31
CA THR A 167 7.00 -7.82 -10.51
C THR A 167 6.07 -6.80 -11.16
N LEU A 168 5.25 -6.13 -10.35
CA LEU A 168 4.42 -5.02 -10.84
C LEU A 168 5.33 -3.90 -11.40
N ASN A 169 4.96 -3.31 -12.54
CA ASN A 169 5.83 -2.37 -13.26
C ASN A 169 6.06 -1.04 -12.50
N PRO A 170 7.31 -0.62 -12.22
CA PRO A 170 7.70 0.67 -11.61
C PRO A 170 7.11 1.94 -12.24
N LYS A 171 6.79 1.94 -13.53
CA LYS A 171 6.13 3.12 -14.15
C LYS A 171 4.67 3.24 -13.76
N LEU A 172 4.09 2.14 -13.26
CA LEU A 172 2.85 2.13 -12.52
C LEU A 172 3.09 2.41 -11.03
N HIS A 173 4.33 2.45 -10.50
CA HIS A 173 4.67 2.76 -9.08
C HIS A 173 4.54 4.24 -8.66
N GLY A 174 3.82 5.09 -9.39
CA GLY A 174 3.16 6.25 -8.74
C GLY A 174 2.03 5.82 -7.77
N LYS A 175 2.12 4.56 -7.30
CA LYS A 175 1.13 3.62 -6.77
C LYS A 175 1.84 2.52 -5.96
N THR A 176 2.69 2.88 -5.00
CA THR A 176 3.12 1.88 -4.00
C THR A 176 3.06 2.49 -2.59
N PRO A 177 2.73 1.68 -1.56
CA PRO A 177 1.94 2.16 -0.43
C PRO A 177 2.52 3.26 0.44
N THR A 178 3.67 3.15 1.08
CA THR A 178 3.82 3.63 2.47
C THR A 178 2.82 2.84 3.31
N ILE A 179 3.22 1.64 3.70
CA ILE A 179 2.71 1.04 4.93
C ILE A 179 3.16 2.03 6.04
N LEU A 180 2.52 2.00 7.20
CA LEU A 180 2.93 2.85 8.32
C LEU A 180 4.19 2.28 8.99
#